data_AF-A0A965C4C0-F1
#
_entry.id   AF-A0A965C4C0-F1
#
_cell.length_a   1.000
_cell.length_b   1.000
_cell.length_c   1.000
_cell.angle_alpha   90.00
_cell.angle_beta   90.00
_cell.angle_gamma   90.00
#
_symmetry.space_group_name_H-M   'P 1'
#
loop_
_entity.id
_entity.type
_entity.pdbx_description
1 polymer ?
#
loop_
_entity_poly.entity_id
_entity_poly.type
_entity_poly.pdbx_seq_one_letter_code
_entity_poly.pdbx_strand_id
1 'polypeptide(L)'
;MAALPETQHTTAHAIVRWYESKPQEHRPHMGASIIGHPCARYVWLSWRWVKKAQFSGRVLRMFDTGKREESRLLEELRGIGAQVWDTDPNTGEQWRVSACDGHFGGSLDG
;
A
#
# COMPACT_ATOMS: atom_id res chain seq x y z
N MET A 1 -20.33 16.81 30.26
CA MET A 1 -19.08 17.57 30.03
C MET A 1 -18.52 17.16 28.68
N ALA A 2 -18.11 18.10 27.83
CA ALA A 2 -17.49 17.77 26.55
C ALA A 2 -16.07 17.23 26.80
N ALA A 3 -15.69 16.16 26.09
CA ALA A 3 -14.34 15.63 26.16
C ALA A 3 -13.34 16.64 25.57
N LEU A 4 -12.21 16.83 26.24
CA LEU A 4 -11.11 17.64 25.71
C LEU A 4 -10.48 16.91 24.51
N PRO A 5 -10.03 17.65 23.47
CA PRO A 5 -9.33 17.05 22.36
C PRO A 5 -8.01 16.43 22.82
N GLU A 6 -7.60 15.34 22.17
CA GLU A 6 -6.32 14.70 22.46
C GLU A 6 -5.14 15.63 22.18
N THR A 7 -4.12 15.56 23.03
CA THR A 7 -2.89 16.33 22.84
C THR A 7 -2.15 15.91 21.58
N GLN A 8 -1.82 16.88 20.74
CA GLN A 8 -1.08 16.67 19.49
C GLN A 8 0.44 16.64 19.70
N HIS A 9 0.92 16.95 20.90
CA HIS A 9 2.33 17.03 21.26
C HIS A 9 2.76 15.80 22.07
N THR A 10 2.47 14.61 21.55
CA THR A 10 2.88 13.33 22.17
C THR A 10 3.94 12.63 21.34
N THR A 11 4.71 11.74 21.97
CA THR A 11 5.67 10.88 21.26
C THR A 11 5.00 10.05 20.17
N ALA A 12 3.78 9.57 20.40
CA ALA A 12 3.00 8.84 19.39
C ALA A 12 2.69 9.71 18.16
N HIS A 13 2.25 10.96 18.36
CA HIS A 13 2.02 11.90 17.28
C HIS A 13 3.31 12.26 16.53
N ALA A 14 4.44 12.39 17.24
CA ALA A 14 5.73 12.65 16.62
C ALA A 14 6.16 11.51 15.68
N ILE A 15 5.95 10.25 16.08
CA ILE A 15 6.22 9.08 15.23
C ILE A 15 5.35 9.10 13.97
N VAL A 16 4.04 9.37 14.13
CA VAL A 16 3.11 9.46 12.98
C VAL A 16 3.54 10.56 12.01
N ARG A 17 3.89 11.76 12.52
CA ARG A 17 4.38 12.86 11.69
C ARG A 17 5.69 12.52 10.96
N TRP A 18 6.58 11.76 11.58
CA TRP A 18 7.80 11.30 10.93
C TRP A 18 7.49 10.42 9.69
N TYR A 19 6.52 9.50 9.78
CA TYR A 19 6.08 8.74 8.60
C TYR A 19 5.51 9.65 7.51
N GLU A 20 4.70 10.64 7.90
CA GLU A 20 4.06 11.60 7.00
C GLU A 20 5.05 12.53 6.29
N SER A 21 6.18 12.84 6.93
CA SER A 21 7.25 13.68 6.38
C SER A 21 8.10 13.00 5.30
N LYS A 22 7.97 11.67 5.13
CA LYS A 22 8.71 10.95 4.09
C LYS A 22 8.17 11.31 2.70
N PRO A 23 9.02 11.34 1.66
CA PRO A 23 8.56 11.57 0.30
C PRO A 23 7.51 10.55 -0.10
N GLN A 24 6.38 11.04 -0.62
CA GLN A 24 5.33 10.20 -1.20
C GLN A 24 5.46 10.30 -2.72
N GLU A 25 5.96 9.27 -3.37
CA GLU A 25 6.17 9.28 -4.82
C GLU A 25 4.86 9.09 -5.59
N HIS A 26 4.86 9.54 -6.84
CA HIS A 26 3.74 9.30 -7.73
C HIS A 26 3.87 7.90 -8.34
N ARG A 27 2.84 7.07 -8.19
CA ARG A 27 2.80 5.75 -8.83
C ARG A 27 2.42 5.93 -10.31
N PRO A 28 3.23 5.42 -11.27
CA PRO A 28 3.02 5.63 -12.70
C PRO A 28 1.99 4.67 -13.31
N HIS A 29 1.10 4.09 -12.49
CA HIS A 29 0.08 3.15 -12.94
C HIS A 29 -1.11 3.16 -11.97
N MET A 30 -2.29 2.81 -12.48
CA MET A 30 -3.43 2.50 -11.62
C MET A 30 -3.25 1.10 -11.01
N GLY A 31 -3.35 1.03 -9.68
CA GLY A 31 -3.32 -0.23 -8.95
C GLY A 31 -4.61 -1.03 -9.08
N ALA A 32 -4.53 -2.36 -9.01
CA ALA A 32 -5.69 -3.25 -8.97
C ALA A 32 -6.66 -2.94 -7.81
N SER A 33 -6.18 -2.39 -6.69
CA SER A 33 -7.05 -1.96 -5.56
C SER A 33 -7.94 -0.75 -5.87
N ILE A 34 -7.66 0.01 -6.94
CA ILE A 34 -8.39 1.23 -7.30
C ILE A 34 -9.48 0.96 -8.35
N ILE A 35 -9.28 -0.02 -9.23
CA ILE A 35 -10.17 -0.26 -10.38
C ILE A 35 -11.61 -0.61 -9.96
N GLY A 36 -11.78 -1.26 -8.80
CA GLY A 36 -13.08 -1.63 -8.24
C GLY A 36 -13.78 -0.52 -7.45
N HIS A 37 -13.26 0.71 -7.45
CA HIS A 37 -13.86 1.79 -6.68
C HIS A 37 -15.28 2.14 -7.23
N PRO A 38 -16.32 2.28 -6.38
CA PRO A 38 -17.70 2.41 -6.83
C PRO A 38 -17.98 3.70 -7.62
N CYS A 39 -17.18 4.75 -7.42
CA CYS A 39 -17.28 6.00 -8.17
C CYS A 39 -16.46 5.93 -9.46
N ALA A 40 -17.14 5.85 -10.61
CA ALA A 40 -16.50 5.84 -11.94
C ALA A 40 -15.66 7.10 -12.20
N ARG A 41 -16.11 8.28 -11.72
CA ARG A 41 -15.33 9.53 -11.83
C ARG A 41 -14.00 9.43 -11.08
N TYR A 42 -13.99 8.80 -9.91
CA TYR A 42 -12.75 8.58 -9.16
C TYR A 42 -11.78 7.70 -9.94
N VAL A 43 -12.26 6.57 -10.48
CA VAL A 43 -11.44 5.68 -11.31
C VAL A 43 -10.89 6.45 -12.52
N TRP A 44 -11.72 7.20 -13.24
CA TRP A 44 -11.30 7.97 -14.40
C TRP A 44 -10.23 9.03 -14.09
N LEU A 45 -10.39 9.77 -12.98
CA LEU A 45 -9.41 10.79 -12.55
C LEU A 45 -8.10 10.15 -12.07
N SER A 46 -8.18 9.02 -11.37
CA SER A 46 -7.02 8.24 -10.93
C SER A 46 -6.24 7.67 -12.12
N TRP A 47 -6.96 7.17 -13.13
CA TRP A 47 -6.37 6.69 -14.39
C TRP A 47 -5.56 7.80 -15.04
N ARG A 48 -6.13 8.99 -15.17
CA ARG A 48 -5.50 10.15 -15.82
C ARG A 48 -4.48 10.89 -14.94
N TRP A 49 -4.14 10.36 -13.76
CA TRP A 49 -3.23 10.99 -12.80
C TRP A 49 -3.54 12.46 -12.48
N VAL A 50 -4.83 12.83 -12.50
CA VAL A 50 -5.25 14.23 -12.33
C VAL A 50 -4.87 14.79 -10.96
N LYS A 51 -4.74 13.91 -9.96
CA LYS A 51 -4.28 14.26 -8.62
C LYS A 51 -3.29 13.22 -8.13
N LYS A 52 -2.20 13.71 -7.52
CA LYS A 52 -1.28 12.88 -6.76
C LYS A 52 -1.93 12.43 -5.46
N ALA A 53 -1.94 11.11 -5.21
CA ALA A 53 -2.41 10.56 -3.94
C ALA A 53 -1.53 11.08 -2.78
N GLN A 54 -2.15 11.37 -1.65
CA GLN A 54 -1.49 11.74 -0.41
C GLN A 54 -2.10 10.91 0.72
N PHE A 55 -1.23 10.28 1.49
CA PHE A 55 -1.59 9.43 2.61
C PHE A 55 -1.14 10.09 3.91
N SER A 56 -1.94 9.90 4.96
CA SER A 56 -1.54 10.32 6.30
C SER A 56 -0.44 9.41 6.86
N GLY A 57 0.29 9.90 7.85
CA GLY A 57 1.39 9.20 8.48
C GLY A 57 0.92 7.90 9.14
N ARG A 58 -0.33 7.87 9.63
CA ARG A 58 -0.96 6.66 10.14
C ARG A 58 -1.13 5.61 9.06
N VAL A 59 -1.61 6.00 7.87
CA VAL A 59 -1.78 5.09 6.73
C VAL A 59 -0.42 4.61 6.22
N LEU A 60 0.56 5.50 6.11
CA LEU A 60 1.93 5.14 5.72
C LEU A 60 2.59 4.18 6.71
N ARG A 61 2.39 4.40 8.02
CA ARG A 61 2.84 3.48 9.06
C ARG A 61 2.15 2.13 8.95
N MET A 62 0.85 2.10 8.63
CA MET A 62 0.11 0.86 8.41
C MET A 62 0.64 0.07 7.21
N PHE A 63 1.01 0.75 6.11
CA PHE A 63 1.68 0.09 4.98
C PHE A 63 3.05 -0.49 5.37
N ASP A 64 3.83 0.24 6.18
CA ASP A 64 5.11 -0.25 6.70
C ASP A 64 4.94 -1.47 7.61
N THR A 65 3.89 -1.50 8.44
CA THR A 65 3.51 -2.67 9.23
C THR A 65 3.14 -3.85 8.32
N GLY A 66 2.32 -3.63 7.29
CA GLY A 66 1.93 -4.69 6.34
C GLY A 66 3.13 -5.40 5.73
N LYS A 67 4.15 -4.66 5.29
CA LYS A 67 5.40 -5.22 4.73
C LYS A 67 6.15 -6.12 5.71
N ARG A 68 6.11 -5.81 7.01
CA ARG A 68 6.77 -6.63 8.04
C ARG A 68 5.98 -7.90 8.34
N GLU A 69 4.65 -7.80 8.35
CA GLU A 69 3.77 -8.94 8.59
C GLU A 69 3.75 -9.91 7.40
N GLU A 70 3.90 -9.43 6.17
CA GLU A 70 3.90 -10.26 4.96
C GLU A 70 4.91 -11.42 5.06
N SER A 71 6.16 -11.15 5.45
CA SER A 71 7.18 -12.20 5.63
C SER A 71 6.79 -13.24 6.68
N ARG A 72 6.18 -12.80 7.79
CA ARG A 72 5.71 -13.70 8.85
C ARG A 72 4.54 -14.56 8.37
N LEU A 73 3.59 -14.00 7.63
CA LEU A 73 2.46 -14.76 7.07
C LEU A 73 2.92 -15.81 6.06
N LEU A 74 3.90 -15.48 5.22
CA LEU A 74 4.49 -16.42 4.27
C LEU A 74 5.18 -17.60 4.99
N GLU A 75 5.88 -17.33 6.09
CA GLU A 75 6.47 -18.35 6.96
C GLU A 75 5.38 -19.24 7.58
N GLU A 76 4.34 -18.65 8.15
CA GLU A 76 3.23 -19.38 8.78
C GLU A 76 2.48 -20.27 7.79
N LEU A 77 2.19 -19.76 6.58
CA LEU A 77 1.54 -20.54 5.51
C LEU A 77 2.40 -21.74 5.09
N ARG A 78 3.71 -21.53 4.90
CA ARG A 78 4.64 -22.63 4.59
C ARG A 78 4.75 -23.61 5.75
N GLY A 79 4.77 -23.11 6.99
CA GLY A 79 4.84 -23.91 8.20
C GLY A 79 3.67 -24.87 8.40
N ILE A 80 2.47 -24.51 7.92
CA ILE A 80 1.30 -25.40 7.92
C ILE A 80 1.22 -26.32 6.69
N GLY A 81 2.24 -26.32 5.84
CA GLY A 81 2.34 -27.19 4.66
C GLY A 81 1.72 -26.61 3.38
N ALA A 82 1.34 -25.33 3.35
CA ALA A 82 0.88 -24.69 2.12
C ALA A 82 2.04 -24.39 1.18
N GLN A 83 1.84 -24.62 -0.12
CA GLN A 83 2.75 -24.13 -1.15
C GLN A 83 2.37 -22.69 -1.50
N VAL A 84 3.32 -21.76 -1.37
CA VAL A 84 3.12 -20.33 -1.64
C VAL A 84 4.16 -19.85 -2.65
N TRP A 85 3.71 -19.13 -3.67
CA TRP A 85 4.53 -18.63 -4.77
C TRP A 85 4.63 -17.10 -4.69
N ASP A 86 5.33 -16.59 -3.69
CA ASP A 86 5.53 -15.16 -3.42
C ASP A 86 6.49 -14.46 -4.40
N THR A 87 7.31 -15.23 -5.10
CA THR A 87 8.31 -14.73 -6.06
C THR A 87 8.33 -15.57 -7.34
N ASP A 88 8.70 -14.93 -8.45
CA ASP A 88 8.91 -15.61 -9.72
C ASP A 88 10.20 -16.44 -9.65
N PRO A 89 10.14 -17.77 -9.83
CA PRO A 89 11.31 -18.63 -9.71
C PRO A 89 12.39 -18.37 -10.77
N ASN A 90 12.06 -17.71 -11.89
CA ASN A 90 13.03 -17.40 -12.94
C ASN A 90 13.84 -16.13 -12.64
N THR A 91 13.26 -15.19 -11.89
CA THR A 91 13.86 -13.87 -11.64
C THR A 91 14.23 -13.64 -10.18
N GLY A 92 13.60 -14.36 -9.25
CA GLY A 92 13.70 -14.12 -7.81
C GLY A 92 12.98 -12.86 -7.33
N GLU A 93 12.22 -12.20 -8.20
CA GLU A 93 11.49 -10.97 -7.89
C GLU A 93 10.01 -11.24 -7.57
N GLN A 94 9.36 -10.29 -6.88
CA GLN A 94 7.92 -10.33 -6.65
C GLN A 94 7.16 -10.33 -7.99
N TRP A 95 6.11 -11.14 -8.09
CA TRP A 95 5.24 -11.14 -9.26
C TRP A 95 4.65 -9.76 -9.53
N ARG A 96 4.76 -9.32 -10.79
CA ARG A 96 4.19 -8.05 -11.27
C ARG A 96 3.25 -8.27 -12.43
N VAL A 97 2.17 -7.50 -12.44
CA VAL A 97 1.26 -7.40 -13.59
C VAL A 97 1.35 -6.01 -14.20
N SER A 98 1.27 -5.95 -15.52
CA SER A 98 1.26 -4.71 -16.29
C SER A 98 0.31 -4.86 -17.47
N ALA A 99 -0.54 -3.87 -17.70
CA ALA A 99 -1.46 -3.82 -18.83
C ALA A 99 -1.66 -2.38 -19.31
N CYS A 100 -2.30 -2.22 -20.48
CA CYS A 100 -2.56 -0.93 -21.11
C CYS A 100 -1.29 -0.07 -21.21
N ASP A 101 -0.23 -0.64 -21.80
CA ASP A 101 1.07 0.03 -21.97
C ASP A 101 1.69 0.55 -20.65
N GLY A 102 1.49 -0.20 -19.56
CA GLY A 102 2.00 0.15 -18.23
C GLY A 102 1.09 1.07 -17.42
N HIS A 103 -0.04 1.49 -17.97
CA HIS A 103 -0.96 2.39 -17.30
C HIS A 103 -1.82 1.70 -16.23
N PHE A 104 -1.93 0.37 -16.30
CA PHE A 104 -2.46 -0.48 -15.24
C PHE A 104 -1.37 -1.41 -14.72
N GLY A 105 -1.28 -1.59 -13.41
CA GLY A 105 -0.27 -2.48 -12.84
C GLY A 105 -0.51 -2.88 -11.39
N GLY A 106 0.26 -3.87 -10.93
CA GLY A 106 0.14 -4.40 -9.58
C GLY A 106 1.30 -5.32 -9.21
N SER A 107 1.43 -5.56 -7.91
CA SER A 107 2.25 -6.61 -7.33
C SER A 107 1.32 -7.69 -6.78
N LEU A 108 1.72 -8.96 -6.86
CA LEU A 108 1.02 -10.07 -6.19
C LEU A 108 1.80 -10.50 -4.95
N ASP A 109 1.08 -10.88 -3.90
CA ASP A 109 1.66 -11.20 -2.59
C ASP A 109 2.06 -12.69 -2.45
N GLY A 110 1.45 -13.61 -3.22
CA GLY A 110 1.84 -15.03 -3.30
C GLY A 110 0.77 -16.00 -3.77
#